data_AF-A0A833J3C5-F1
#
_entry.id   AF-A0A833J3C5-F1
#
_cell.length_a   1.000
_cell.length_b   1.000
_cell.length_c   1.000
_cell.angle_alpha   90.00
_cell.angle_beta   90.00
_cell.angle_gamma   90.00
#
_symmetry.space_group_name_H-M   'P 1'
#
loop_
_entity.id
_entity.type
_entity.pdbx_description
1 polymer ?
#
loop_
_entity_poly.entity_id
_entity_poly.type
_entity_poly.pdbx_seq_one_letter_code
_entity_poly.pdbx_strand_id
1 'polypeptide(L)'
;MPHHRYVRAADLVSEFGFTERHWVRQAAAGRVPGARQPFGAHSPWVFDVEAVRAWWDSAEHKPEPKPTPRLRTTPLHRFSAKPPVRHDIKKQIARLLAEGRPPPKKR
;
A
#
# COMPACT_ATOMS: atom_id res chain seq x y z
N MET A 1 18.04 -30.85 8.02
CA MET A 1 18.42 -30.01 6.88
C MET A 1 17.13 -29.69 6.13
N PRO A 2 16.68 -28.42 6.08
CA PRO A 2 15.53 -28.07 5.26
C PRO A 2 15.85 -28.38 3.79
N HIS A 3 14.96 -29.11 3.13
CA HIS A 3 15.16 -29.50 1.75
C HIS A 3 14.48 -28.46 0.88
N HIS A 4 15.25 -27.47 0.42
CA HIS A 4 14.77 -26.45 -0.51
C HIS A 4 14.34 -27.10 -1.84
N ARG A 5 13.04 -27.32 -1.99
CA ARG A 5 12.44 -27.87 -3.21
C ARG A 5 12.05 -26.72 -4.11
N TYR A 6 12.74 -26.60 -5.24
CA TYR A 6 12.44 -25.60 -6.26
C TYR A 6 11.49 -26.16 -7.31
N VAL A 7 10.38 -25.46 -7.54
CA VAL A 7 9.36 -25.83 -8.53
C VAL A 7 9.12 -24.69 -9.51
N ARG A 8 8.45 -24.97 -10.64
CA ARG A 8 8.07 -23.94 -11.62
C ARG A 8 6.75 -23.29 -11.22
N ALA A 9 6.43 -22.17 -11.88
CA ALA A 9 5.14 -21.50 -11.69
C ALA A 9 3.95 -22.44 -11.95
N ALA A 10 4.06 -23.35 -12.91
CA ALA A 10 3.03 -24.34 -13.25
C ALA A 10 2.65 -25.22 -12.05
N ASP A 11 3.64 -25.66 -11.29
CA ASP A 11 3.42 -26.52 -10.13
C ASP A 11 2.69 -25.78 -8.99
N LEU A 12 2.98 -24.47 -8.83
CA LEU A 12 2.28 -23.62 -7.85
C LEU A 12 0.80 -23.43 -8.19
N VAL A 13 0.43 -23.45 -9.47
CA VAL A 13 -0.98 -23.32 -9.90
C VAL A 13 -1.82 -24.45 -9.31
N SER A 14 -1.32 -25.68 -9.32
CA SER A 14 -2.03 -26.84 -8.80
C SER A 14 -2.15 -26.84 -7.28
N GLU A 15 -1.18 -26.26 -6.57
CA GLU A 15 -1.12 -26.30 -5.10
C GLU A 15 -1.78 -25.10 -4.43
N PHE A 16 -1.52 -23.88 -4.90
CA PHE A 16 -1.97 -22.63 -4.27
C PHE A 16 -3.03 -21.88 -5.10
N GLY A 17 -3.34 -22.38 -6.30
CA GLY A 17 -4.19 -21.68 -7.25
C GLY A 17 -3.49 -20.52 -7.94
N PHE A 18 -4.26 -19.66 -8.60
CA PHE A 18 -3.81 -18.59 -9.51
C PHE A 18 -3.09 -19.07 -10.75
N THR A 19 -3.10 -18.23 -11.79
CA THR A 19 -2.44 -18.55 -13.06
C THR A 19 -0.91 -18.38 -12.95
N GLU A 20 -0.16 -19.10 -13.79
CA GLU A 20 1.31 -18.95 -13.85
C GLU A 20 1.74 -17.49 -14.08
N ARG A 21 1.03 -16.80 -14.97
CA ARG A 21 1.27 -15.38 -15.26
C ARG A 21 1.14 -14.50 -14.01
N HIS A 22 0.20 -14.84 -13.11
CA HIS A 22 0.06 -14.14 -11.85
C HIS A 22 1.32 -14.32 -10.99
N TRP A 23 1.77 -15.57 -10.82
CA TRP A 23 2.95 -15.90 -10.02
C TRP A 23 4.21 -15.26 -10.56
N VAL A 24 4.44 -15.32 -11.88
CA VAL A 24 5.58 -14.67 -12.53
C VAL A 24 5.56 -13.15 -12.31
N ARG A 25 4.39 -12.51 -12.39
CA ARG A 25 4.27 -11.06 -12.14
C ARG A 25 4.57 -10.70 -10.69
N GLN A 26 4.11 -11.50 -9.72
CA GLN A 26 4.43 -11.27 -8.30
C GLN A 26 5.92 -11.49 -8.02
N ALA A 27 6.51 -12.51 -8.64
CA ALA A 27 7.93 -12.83 -8.53
C ALA A 27 8.81 -11.71 -9.10
N ALA A 28 8.48 -11.22 -10.30
CA ALA A 28 9.16 -10.09 -10.91
C ALA A 28 9.03 -8.79 -10.10
N ALA A 29 7.94 -8.65 -9.34
CA ALA A 29 7.75 -7.55 -8.40
C ALA A 29 8.47 -7.73 -7.06
N GLY A 30 9.19 -8.85 -6.85
CA GLY A 30 9.91 -9.16 -5.61
C GLY A 30 9.00 -9.48 -4.42
N ARG A 31 7.74 -9.86 -4.67
CA ARG A 31 6.75 -10.09 -3.61
C ARG A 31 6.71 -11.53 -3.13
N VAL A 32 7.16 -12.47 -3.96
CA VAL A 32 7.16 -13.91 -3.63
C VAL A 32 8.52 -14.29 -3.05
N PRO A 33 8.59 -14.73 -1.79
CA PRO A 33 9.85 -15.16 -1.20
C PRO A 33 10.36 -16.46 -1.83
N GLY A 34 11.68 -16.59 -1.96
CA GLY A 34 12.31 -17.77 -2.57
C GLY A 34 12.15 -17.85 -4.10
N ALA A 35 11.50 -16.87 -4.74
CA ALA A 35 11.39 -16.80 -6.19
C ALA A 35 12.70 -16.29 -6.81
N ARG A 36 13.22 -17.01 -7.81
CA ARG A 36 14.46 -16.63 -8.50
C ARG A 36 14.47 -17.08 -9.97
N GLN A 37 15.37 -16.49 -10.75
CA GLN A 37 15.66 -16.88 -12.12
C GLN A 37 17.11 -17.35 -12.22
N PRO A 38 17.38 -18.67 -12.22
CA PRO A 38 18.73 -19.21 -12.08
C PRO A 38 19.64 -18.89 -13.28
N PHE A 39 19.06 -18.66 -14.47
CA PHE A 39 19.82 -18.37 -15.69
C PHE A 39 19.53 -16.97 -16.26
N GLY A 40 19.08 -16.03 -15.41
CA GLY A 40 18.84 -14.64 -15.80
C GLY A 40 17.44 -14.35 -16.36
N ALA A 41 17.25 -13.14 -16.91
CA ALA A 41 15.95 -12.56 -17.20
C ALA A 41 15.06 -13.37 -18.18
N HIS A 42 15.67 -14.13 -19.08
CA HIS A 42 14.97 -14.97 -20.06
C HIS A 42 14.69 -16.39 -19.56
N SER A 43 15.18 -16.73 -18.37
CA SER A 43 15.00 -18.06 -17.79
C SER A 43 13.66 -18.18 -17.04
N PRO A 44 13.08 -19.38 -16.98
CA PRO A 44 11.85 -19.59 -16.23
C PRO A 44 12.06 -19.28 -14.75
N TRP A 45 11.03 -18.72 -14.12
CA TRP A 45 11.01 -18.52 -12.67
C TRP A 45 10.92 -19.86 -11.95
N VAL A 46 11.74 -20.01 -10.92
CA VAL A 46 11.65 -21.12 -9.96
C VAL A 46 11.34 -20.58 -8.58
N PHE A 47 10.59 -21.35 -7.82
CA PHE A 47 10.05 -20.97 -6.53
C PHE A 47 10.43 -22.03 -5.50
N ASP A 48 10.91 -21.58 -4.35
CA ASP A 48 11.08 -22.45 -3.19
C ASP A 48 9.72 -22.72 -2.54
N VAL A 49 9.26 -23.98 -2.61
CA VAL A 49 7.94 -24.36 -2.10
C VAL A 49 7.81 -24.11 -0.61
N GLU A 50 8.86 -24.38 0.18
CA GLU A 50 8.80 -24.21 1.63
C GLU A 50 8.66 -22.72 1.99
N ALA A 51 9.40 -21.85 1.29
CA ALA A 51 9.31 -20.40 1.51
C ALA A 51 7.95 -19.84 1.07
N VAL A 52 7.42 -20.30 -0.07
CA VAL A 52 6.09 -19.89 -0.56
C VAL A 52 5.00 -20.33 0.41
N ARG A 53 5.06 -21.57 0.91
CA ARG A 53 4.09 -22.11 1.85
C ARG A 53 4.10 -21.35 3.18
N ALA A 54 5.27 -21.13 3.77
CA ALA A 54 5.39 -20.36 5.00
C ALA A 54 4.87 -18.91 4.86
N TRP A 55 5.11 -18.30 3.70
CA TRP A 55 4.58 -16.98 3.36
C TRP A 55 3.07 -16.98 3.19
N TRP A 56 2.52 -18.00 2.52
CA TRP A 56 1.09 -18.18 2.32
C TRP A 56 0.36 -18.32 3.66
N ASP A 57 0.83 -19.22 4.53
CA ASP A 57 0.25 -19.45 5.85
C ASP A 57 0.30 -18.17 6.72
N SER A 58 1.39 -17.41 6.61
CA SER A 58 1.54 -16.13 7.32
C SER A 58 0.57 -15.06 6.82
N ALA A 59 0.19 -15.09 5.54
CA ALA A 59 -0.77 -14.16 4.97
C ALA A 59 -2.22 -14.46 5.43
N GLU A 60 -2.57 -15.73 5.57
CA GLU A 60 -3.87 -16.17 6.10
C GLU A 60 -4.00 -15.89 7.60
N HIS A 61 -2.92 -16.04 8.36
CA HIS A 61 -2.91 -15.84 9.81
C HIS A 61 -2.73 -14.38 10.27
N LYS A 62 -3.03 -13.37 9.45
CA LYS A 62 -3.09 -11.99 9.96
C LYS A 62 -4.12 -11.93 11.09
N PRO A 63 -3.71 -11.73 12.36
CA PRO A 63 -4.67 -11.55 13.43
C PRO A 63 -5.45 -10.28 13.08
N GLU A 64 -6.76 -10.43 12.95
CA GLU A 64 -7.66 -9.29 12.91
C GLU A 64 -7.26 -8.37 14.07
N PRO A 65 -6.97 -7.08 13.84
CA PRO A 65 -6.63 -6.20 14.94
C PRO A 65 -7.84 -6.20 15.85
N LYS A 66 -7.71 -6.86 17.02
CA LYS A 66 -8.72 -6.81 18.08
C LYS A 66 -9.09 -5.35 18.22
N PRO A 67 -10.37 -4.96 18.06
CA PRO A 67 -10.74 -3.56 18.17
C PRO A 67 -10.29 -3.10 19.55
N THR A 68 -9.23 -2.29 19.59
CA THR A 68 -8.77 -1.69 20.83
C THR A 68 -9.99 -0.97 21.38
N PRO A 69 -10.47 -1.28 22.60
CA PRO A 69 -11.58 -0.55 23.16
C PRO A 69 -11.13 0.91 23.15
N ARG A 70 -11.77 1.74 22.32
CA ARG A 70 -11.57 3.17 22.36
C ARG A 70 -11.90 3.55 23.79
N LEU A 71 -10.88 3.80 24.60
CA LEU A 71 -11.07 4.48 25.86
C LEU A 71 -11.77 5.78 25.46
N ARG A 72 -13.08 5.84 25.72
CA ARG A 72 -13.84 7.08 25.65
C ARG A 72 -13.25 7.94 26.75
N THR A 73 -12.18 8.65 26.44
CA THR A 73 -11.83 9.87 27.15
C THR A 73 -12.97 10.83 26.84
N THR A 74 -14.02 10.76 27.66
CA THR A 74 -14.94 11.86 27.86
C THR A 74 -14.09 13.09 28.17
N PRO A 75 -14.06 14.13 27.33
CA PRO A 75 -13.55 15.40 27.79
C PRO A 75 -14.61 15.95 28.74
N LEU A 76 -14.33 15.84 30.03
CA LEU A 76 -15.05 16.58 31.07
C LEU A 76 -14.88 18.06 30.76
N HIS A 77 -15.96 18.65 30.24
CA HIS A 77 -16.39 20.04 30.28
C HIS A 77 -15.35 21.18 30.16
N ARG A 78 -15.81 22.21 29.43
CA ARG A 78 -15.52 23.65 29.64
C ARG A 78 -14.36 24.17 28.79
N PHE A 79 -14.66 24.84 27.67
CA PHE A 79 -14.83 26.30 27.62
C PHE A 79 -15.49 26.70 26.30
N SER A 80 -16.50 27.56 26.43
CA SER A 80 -17.13 28.30 25.35
C SER A 80 -16.08 29.16 24.64
N ALA A 81 -15.79 28.85 23.38
CA ALA A 81 -15.12 29.76 22.47
C ALA A 81 -15.98 29.87 21.21
N LYS A 82 -16.47 31.08 20.95
CA LYS A 82 -17.19 31.45 19.72
C LYS A 82 -16.46 30.85 18.50
N PRO A 83 -17.16 30.31 17.49
CA PRO A 83 -16.50 29.86 16.28
C PRO A 83 -15.76 31.05 15.64
N PRO A 84 -14.49 30.91 15.24
CA PRO A 84 -13.83 31.95 14.46
C PRO A 84 -14.63 32.12 13.16
N VAL A 85 -14.98 33.38 12.89
CA VAL A 85 -15.67 33.82 11.68
C VAL A 85 -15.02 33.15 10.48
N ARG A 86 -15.80 32.36 9.73
CA ARG A 86 -15.37 31.81 8.45
C ARG A 86 -15.07 32.99 7.52
N HIS A 87 -13.80 33.35 7.39
CA HIS A 87 -13.37 34.19 6.27
C HIS A 87 -13.62 33.38 5.00
N ASP A 88 -14.66 33.77 4.29
CA ASP A 88 -15.09 33.18 3.05
C ASP A 88 -14.01 33.46 1.98
N ILE A 89 -13.09 32.51 1.83
CA ILE A 89 -11.94 32.58 0.91
C ILE A 89 -12.40 32.96 -0.51
N LYS A 90 -13.64 32.60 -0.89
CA LYS A 90 -14.24 32.97 -2.18
C LYS A 90 -14.41 34.49 -2.34
N LYS A 91 -14.74 35.23 -1.27
CA LYS A 91 -14.81 36.71 -1.31
C LYS A 91 -13.43 37.35 -1.44
N GLN A 92 -12.40 36.73 -0.88
CA GLN A 92 -11.03 37.25 -0.97
C GLN A 92 -10.43 37.05 -2.37
N ILE A 93 -10.72 35.92 -3.01
CA ILE A 93 -10.33 35.65 -4.41
C ILE A 93 -11.08 36.58 -5.38
N ALA A 94 -12.38 36.82 -5.16
CA ALA A 94 -13.15 37.75 -5.98
C ALA A 94 -12.61 39.19 -5.92
N ARG A 95 -12.10 39.62 -4.77
CA ARG A 95 -11.50 40.95 -4.59
C ARG A 95 -10.15 41.08 -5.31
N LEU A 96 -9.31 40.04 -5.23
CA LEU A 96 -8.01 40.00 -5.93
C LEU A 96 -8.17 39.96 -7.46
N LEU A 97 -9.24 39.34 -7.96
CA LEU A 97 -9.56 39.31 -9.39
C LEU A 97 -10.23 40.60 -9.88
N ALA A 98 -10.96 41.32 -9.01
CA ALA A 98 -11.55 42.61 -9.32
C ALA A 98 -10.52 43.76 -9.34
N GLU A 99 -9.43 43.65 -8.56
CA GLU A 99 -8.31 44.60 -8.55
C GLU A 99 -7.29 44.30 -9.67
N GLY A 100 -7.77 44.05 -10.89
CA GLY A 100 -6.97 43.82 -12.09
C GLY A 100 -6.10 45.03 -12.48
N ARG A 101 -4.90 45.14 -11.88
CA ARG A 101 -3.86 46.08 -12.32
C ARG A 101 -2.50 45.38 -12.39
N PRO A 102 -1.83 45.36 -13.56
CA PRO A 102 -0.51 44.74 -13.69
C PRO A 102 0.57 45.59 -12.97
N PRO A 103 1.66 44.98 -12.48
CA PRO A 103 2.76 45.73 -11.89
C PRO A 103 3.48 46.57 -12.98
N PRO A 104 3.85 47.83 -12.70
CA PRO A 104 4.61 48.64 -13.64
C PRO A 104 6.03 48.10 -13.78
N LYS A 105 6.44 47.76 -15.02
CA LYS A 105 7.84 47.50 -15.39
C LYS A 105 8.64 48.80 -15.25
N LYS A 106 9.61 48.84 -14.34
CA LYS A 106 10.66 49.87 -14.36
C LYS A 106 11.81 49.38 -15.25
N ARG A 107 12.12 50.17 -16.29
CA ARG A 107 13.43 50.24 -16.93
C ARG A 107 14.27 51.24 -16.13
#